data_AF-A0A3B3D8Z3-F1
#
_entry.id   AF-A0A3B3D8Z3-F1
#
_cell.length_a   1.000
_cell.length_b   1.000
_cell.length_c   1.000
_cell.angle_alpha   90.00
_cell.angle_beta   90.00
_cell.angle_gamma   90.00
#
_symmetry.space_group_name_H-M   'P 1'
#
loop_
_entity.id
_entity.type
_entity.pdbx_description
1 polymer ?
#
loop_
_entity_poly.entity_id
_entity_poly.type
_entity_poly.pdbx_seq_one_letter_code
_entity_poly.pdbx_strand_id
1 'polypeptide(L)'
;MSPSGGQVALLQLESLFTVAWQRPIKSHRDIRYQTRYVHHLTVNDRMAAKEKPTVVAQDAIHIERIKKEEKLMKQHTKFHINPFRKLHILPDKPMSRKPPEEVSENSDFIKELHRAYLVPKKKYSTPQTESQEIGWESSPLIPLTHQDQRFHFHRATTDITRHAEYARKMAK
;
A
#
# COMPACT_ATOMS: atom_id res chain seq x y z
N MET A 1 6.46 -48.49 45.93
CA MET A 1 6.61 -47.06 45.59
C MET A 1 7.32 -46.99 44.25
N SER A 2 6.66 -46.39 43.27
CA SER A 2 7.05 -46.39 41.85
C SER A 2 8.37 -45.63 41.63
N PRO A 3 9.24 -46.08 40.70
CA PRO A 3 10.43 -45.33 40.33
C PRO A 3 10.03 -44.04 39.62
N SER A 4 10.60 -42.91 40.05
CA SER A 4 10.41 -41.59 39.45
C SER A 4 10.79 -41.58 37.96
N GLY A 5 9.94 -40.98 37.11
CA GLY A 5 10.05 -40.99 35.65
C GLY A 5 11.36 -40.47 35.03
N GLY A 6 12.24 -39.82 35.81
CA GLY A 6 13.57 -39.40 35.36
C GLY A 6 14.60 -40.54 35.27
N GLN A 7 14.49 -41.56 36.13
CA GLN A 7 15.43 -42.70 36.09
C GLN A 7 15.10 -43.69 34.96
N VAL A 8 13.83 -43.80 34.58
CA VAL A 8 13.41 -44.63 33.45
C VAL A 8 13.92 -44.05 32.13
N ALA A 9 13.94 -42.72 31.97
CA ALA A 9 14.43 -42.07 30.75
C ALA A 9 15.96 -42.20 30.56
N LEU A 10 16.74 -42.10 31.64
CA LEU A 10 18.20 -42.29 31.59
C LEU A 10 18.56 -43.74 31.27
N LEU A 11 17.86 -44.72 31.85
CA LEU A 11 18.08 -46.13 31.55
C LEU A 11 17.64 -46.49 30.11
N GLN A 12 16.59 -45.85 29.59
CA GLN A 12 16.16 -46.02 28.19
C GLN A 12 17.19 -45.44 27.20
N LEU A 13 17.82 -44.30 27.55
CA LEU A 13 18.84 -43.66 26.72
C LEU A 13 20.19 -44.39 26.77
N GLU A 14 20.61 -44.89 27.94
CA GLU A 14 21.80 -45.75 28.05
C GLU A 14 21.60 -47.08 27.31
N SER A 15 20.40 -47.67 27.37
CA SER A 15 20.05 -48.88 26.61
C SER A 15 20.17 -48.65 25.09
N LEU A 16 19.70 -47.51 24.57
CA LEU A 16 19.85 -47.17 23.15
C LEU A 16 21.30 -46.83 22.78
N PHE A 17 22.08 -46.25 23.70
CA PHE A 17 23.50 -45.94 23.49
C PHE A 17 24.34 -47.21 23.39
N THR A 18 24.08 -48.22 24.24
CA THR A 18 24.78 -49.51 24.18
C THR A 18 24.39 -50.30 22.92
N VAL A 19 23.11 -50.31 22.54
CA VAL A 19 22.63 -51.04 21.35
C VAL A 19 23.18 -50.45 20.03
N ALA A 20 23.43 -49.14 19.98
CA ALA A 20 23.98 -48.48 18.79
C ALA A 20 25.50 -48.68 18.62
N TRP A 21 26.24 -48.90 19.71
CA TRP A 21 27.68 -49.18 19.70
C TRP A 21 28.02 -50.68 19.51
N GLN A 22 27.06 -51.59 19.73
CA GLN A 22 27.25 -53.03 19.55
C GLN A 22 26.94 -53.55 18.13
N ARG A 23 26.69 -52.68 17.15
CA ARG A 23 26.49 -53.10 15.75
C ARG A 23 27.86 -53.19 15.04
N PRO A 24 28.31 -54.38 14.59
CA PRO A 24 29.59 -54.50 13.92
C PRO A 24 29.59 -53.68 12.62
N ILE A 25 30.64 -52.88 12.42
CA ILE A 25 30.84 -52.05 11.23
C ILE A 25 31.10 -52.99 10.05
N LYS A 26 30.10 -53.21 9.20
CA LYS A 26 30.19 -54.14 8.07
C LYS A 26 30.52 -53.44 6.74
N SER A 27 30.42 -52.12 6.67
CA SER A 27 30.70 -51.36 5.44
C SER A 27 31.12 -49.92 5.67
N HIS A 28 31.82 -49.32 4.69
CA HIS A 28 32.21 -47.91 4.70
C HIS A 28 31.01 -46.93 4.68
N ARG A 29 29.80 -47.42 4.35
CA ARG A 29 28.57 -46.62 4.44
C ARG A 29 28.10 -46.47 5.89
N ASP A 30 28.29 -47.48 6.74
CA ASP A 30 27.87 -47.44 8.15
C ASP A 30 28.68 -46.42 8.97
N ILE A 31 29.97 -46.27 8.66
CA ILE A 31 30.85 -45.25 9.27
C ILE A 31 30.30 -43.84 8.98
N ARG A 32 29.79 -43.58 7.77
CA ARG A 32 29.20 -42.29 7.39
C ARG A 32 27.88 -42.01 8.10
N TYR A 33 27.07 -43.04 8.39
CA TYR A 33 25.83 -42.88 9.13
C TYR A 33 26.09 -42.62 10.62
N GLN A 34 27.01 -43.35 11.24
CA GLN A 34 27.40 -43.12 12.65
C GLN A 34 28.06 -41.74 12.85
N THR A 35 28.98 -41.34 11.97
CA THR A 35 29.60 -39.99 12.06
C THR A 35 28.59 -38.86 11.84
N ARG A 36 27.63 -39.02 10.92
CA ARG A 36 26.57 -38.03 10.71
C ARG A 36 25.59 -37.94 11.88
N TYR A 37 25.22 -39.05 12.49
CA TYR A 37 24.34 -39.07 13.66
C TYR A 37 25.00 -38.41 14.88
N VAL A 38 26.27 -38.72 15.15
CA VAL A 38 27.03 -38.09 16.24
C VAL A 38 27.22 -36.60 15.98
N HIS A 39 27.47 -36.18 14.73
CA HIS A 39 27.56 -34.77 14.36
C HIS A 39 26.22 -34.03 14.52
N HIS A 40 25.08 -34.66 14.21
CA HIS A 40 23.77 -34.02 14.35
C HIS A 40 23.32 -33.89 15.81
N LEU A 41 23.59 -34.90 16.65
CA LEU A 41 23.29 -34.87 18.09
C LEU A 41 24.15 -33.83 18.82
N THR A 42 25.44 -33.78 18.54
CA THR A 42 26.37 -32.79 19.15
C THR A 42 26.07 -31.34 18.76
N VAL A 43 25.55 -31.09 17.55
CA VAL A 43 25.14 -29.75 17.13
C VAL A 43 23.86 -29.31 17.84
N ASN A 44 22.89 -30.21 18.04
CA ASN A 44 21.65 -29.88 18.74
C ASN A 44 21.87 -29.57 20.23
N ASP A 45 22.76 -30.31 20.91
CA ASP A 45 23.10 -30.03 22.32
C ASP A 45 23.85 -28.69 22.48
N ARG A 46 24.73 -28.34 21.52
CA ARG A 46 25.41 -27.04 21.48
C ARG A 46 24.45 -25.87 21.22
N MET A 47 23.34 -26.10 20.54
CA MET A 47 22.33 -25.08 20.26
C MET A 47 21.34 -24.92 21.41
N ALA A 48 21.08 -25.98 22.19
CA ALA A 48 20.24 -25.94 23.38
C ALA A 48 20.91 -25.26 24.59
N ALA A 49 22.25 -25.31 24.68
CA ALA A 49 23.04 -24.70 25.77
C ALA A 49 23.53 -23.27 25.48
N LYS A 50 22.99 -22.58 24.46
CA LYS A 50 23.48 -21.27 24.05
C LYS A 50 22.87 -20.17 24.93
N GLU A 51 23.63 -19.69 25.91
CA GLU A 51 23.25 -18.52 26.70
C GLU A 51 22.94 -17.32 25.79
N LYS A 52 21.92 -16.53 26.13
CA LYS A 52 21.55 -15.33 25.38
C LYS A 52 22.75 -14.39 25.38
N PRO A 53 23.26 -13.98 24.20
CA PRO A 53 24.45 -13.14 24.14
C PRO A 53 24.19 -11.81 24.87
N THR A 54 25.18 -11.36 25.63
CA THR A 54 25.16 -10.05 26.28
C THR A 54 25.00 -8.93 25.25
N VAL A 55 24.47 -7.78 25.67
CA VAL A 55 24.21 -6.64 24.77
C VAL A 55 25.49 -6.23 24.01
N VAL A 56 26.62 -6.18 24.69
CA VAL A 56 27.94 -5.88 24.09
C VAL A 56 28.32 -6.87 22.97
N ALA A 57 28.00 -8.16 23.13
CA ALA A 57 28.26 -9.16 22.10
C ALA A 57 27.32 -9.02 20.89
N GLN A 58 26.07 -8.61 21.12
CA GLN A 58 25.12 -8.33 20.04
C GLN A 58 25.53 -7.08 19.23
N ASP A 59 25.96 -6.03 19.93
CA ASP A 59 26.45 -4.80 19.30
C ASP A 59 27.70 -5.07 18.44
N ALA A 60 28.62 -5.92 18.93
CA ALA A 60 29.79 -6.33 18.17
C ALA A 60 29.42 -7.06 16.86
N ILE A 61 28.43 -7.95 16.90
CA ILE A 61 27.90 -8.64 15.70
C ILE A 61 27.25 -7.64 14.76
N HIS A 62 26.50 -6.68 15.29
CA HIS A 62 25.82 -5.66 14.49
C HIS A 62 26.82 -4.75 13.75
N ILE A 63 27.87 -4.29 14.45
CA ILE A 63 28.95 -3.50 13.86
C ILE A 63 29.67 -4.28 12.76
N GLU A 64 29.99 -5.56 13.00
CA GLU A 64 30.61 -6.42 11.99
C GLU A 64 29.74 -6.56 10.74
N ARG A 65 28.42 -6.68 10.93
CA ARG A 65 27.45 -6.80 9.84
C ARG A 65 27.38 -5.52 9.02
N ILE A 66 27.28 -4.36 9.66
CA ILE A 66 27.30 -3.04 8.98
C ILE A 66 28.57 -2.93 8.14
N LYS A 67 29.75 -3.24 8.71
CA LYS A 67 31.02 -3.19 7.97
C LYS A 67 31.05 -4.12 6.75
N LYS A 68 30.45 -5.30 6.84
CA LYS A 68 30.36 -6.27 5.72
C LYS A 68 29.40 -5.79 4.64
N GLU A 69 28.27 -5.19 5.03
CA GLU A 69 27.29 -4.60 4.12
C GLU A 69 27.88 -3.38 3.39
N GLU A 70 28.49 -2.44 4.13
CA GLU A 70 29.17 -1.26 3.56
C GLU A 70 30.29 -1.64 2.59
N LYS A 71 31.08 -2.67 2.91
CA LYS A 71 32.15 -3.17 2.04
C LYS A 71 31.64 -3.69 0.68
N LEU A 72 30.41 -4.22 0.65
CA LEU A 72 29.81 -4.80 -0.56
C LEU A 72 28.92 -3.80 -1.31
N MET A 73 28.52 -2.68 -0.69
CA MET A 73 27.75 -1.64 -1.35
C MET A 73 28.61 -0.90 -2.39
N LYS A 74 28.34 -1.17 -3.68
CA LYS A 74 28.92 -0.40 -4.78
C LYS A 74 28.01 0.79 -5.11
N GLN A 75 28.42 1.99 -4.70
CA GLN A 75 27.77 3.22 -5.12
C GLN A 75 28.20 3.58 -6.54
N HIS A 76 27.31 3.39 -7.51
CA HIS A 76 27.53 3.84 -8.88
C HIS A 76 27.24 5.34 -9.00
N THR A 77 28.28 6.16 -8.96
CA THR A 77 28.18 7.63 -9.14
C THR A 77 28.08 8.05 -10.61
N LYS A 78 28.62 7.25 -11.52
CA LYS A 78 28.47 7.43 -12.96
C LYS A 78 27.47 6.41 -13.48
N PHE A 79 26.28 6.87 -13.82
CA PHE A 79 25.29 6.09 -14.56
C PHE A 79 25.16 6.67 -15.97
N HIS A 80 25.19 5.80 -16.95
CA HIS A 80 24.94 6.13 -18.36
C HIS A 80 23.53 5.65 -18.69
N ILE A 81 22.64 6.60 -18.95
CA ILE A 81 21.31 6.31 -19.48
C ILE A 81 21.49 5.89 -20.93
N ASN A 82 20.86 4.79 -21.35
CA ASN A 82 20.95 4.30 -22.72
C ASN A 82 20.40 5.37 -23.70
N PRO A 83 21.21 5.94 -24.60
CA PRO A 83 20.80 7.02 -25.50
C PRO A 83 19.76 6.58 -26.53
N PHE A 84 19.63 5.28 -26.80
CA PHE A 84 18.64 4.75 -27.74
C PHE A 84 17.28 4.44 -27.08
N ARG A 85 17.14 4.68 -25.77
CA ARG A 85 15.88 4.53 -25.06
C ARG A 85 15.38 5.89 -24.63
N LYS A 86 14.19 6.26 -25.08
CA LYS A 86 13.51 7.48 -24.63
C LYS A 86 13.24 7.37 -23.13
N LEU A 87 13.86 8.25 -22.34
CA LEU A 87 13.54 8.37 -20.93
C LEU A 87 12.20 9.11 -20.82
N HIS A 88 11.16 8.43 -20.38
CA HIS A 88 9.90 9.10 -20.06
C HIS A 88 10.13 9.97 -18.84
N ILE A 89 9.99 11.27 -19.00
CA ILE A 89 9.98 12.21 -17.87
C ILE A 89 8.70 11.91 -17.10
N LEU A 90 8.84 11.14 -16.02
CA LEU A 90 7.75 10.96 -15.08
C LEU A 90 7.52 12.30 -14.37
N PRO A 91 6.26 12.71 -14.18
CA PRO A 91 5.99 13.86 -13.34
C PRO A 91 6.56 13.58 -11.95
N ASP A 92 7.04 14.64 -11.30
CA ASP A 92 7.52 14.53 -9.94
C ASP A 92 6.43 13.99 -9.01
N LYS A 93 6.87 13.45 -7.86
CA LYS A 93 5.95 13.01 -6.82
C LYS A 93 4.97 14.16 -6.50
N PRO A 94 3.66 13.87 -6.35
CA PRO A 94 2.66 14.91 -6.15
C PRO A 94 2.91 15.79 -4.91
N MET A 95 3.65 15.26 -3.93
CA MET A 95 4.01 15.95 -2.69
C MET A 95 5.46 16.47 -2.68
N SER A 96 6.14 16.53 -3.83
CA SER A 96 7.51 17.04 -3.87
C SER A 96 7.52 18.53 -3.53
N ARG A 97 8.37 18.93 -2.59
CA ARG A 97 8.54 20.33 -2.16
C ARG A 97 9.36 21.17 -3.15
N LYS A 98 9.41 20.78 -4.42
CA LYS A 98 10.09 21.60 -5.42
C LYS A 98 9.32 22.91 -5.56
N PRO A 99 10.01 24.07 -5.62
CA PRO A 99 9.33 25.31 -5.92
C PRO A 99 8.59 25.15 -7.25
N PRO A 100 7.38 25.72 -7.40
CA PRO A 100 6.69 25.71 -8.68
C PRO A 100 7.64 26.26 -9.74
N GLU A 101 7.88 25.47 -10.78
CA GLU A 101 8.60 25.98 -11.94
C GLU A 101 7.78 27.14 -12.49
N GLU A 102 8.40 28.31 -12.66
CA GLU A 102 7.75 29.51 -13.18
C GLU A 102 7.54 29.31 -14.68
N VAL A 103 6.56 28.47 -15.02
CA VAL A 103 6.13 28.24 -16.39
C VAL A 103 5.45 29.53 -16.83
N SER A 104 6.07 30.24 -17.77
CA SER A 104 5.46 31.42 -18.39
C SER A 104 4.06 31.05 -18.87
N GLU A 105 3.04 31.71 -18.32
CA GLU A 105 1.66 31.41 -18.66
C GLU A 105 1.45 31.57 -20.18
N ASN A 106 1.17 30.45 -20.86
CA ASN A 106 0.90 30.46 -22.28
C ASN A 106 -0.43 31.19 -22.53
N SER A 107 -0.36 32.44 -22.99
CA SER A 107 -1.56 33.27 -23.19
C SER A 107 -2.60 32.63 -24.11
N ASP A 108 -2.16 31.82 -25.08
CA ASP A 108 -3.04 31.10 -26.00
C ASP A 108 -3.79 29.95 -25.30
N PHE A 109 -3.16 29.28 -24.35
CA PHE A 109 -3.82 28.27 -23.52
C PHE A 109 -4.90 28.91 -22.64
N ILE A 110 -4.59 30.05 -22.01
CA ILE A 110 -5.56 30.78 -21.19
C ILE A 110 -6.77 31.22 -22.03
N LYS A 111 -6.54 31.75 -23.24
CA LYS A 111 -7.62 32.12 -24.16
C LYS A 111 -8.49 30.92 -24.55
N GLU A 112 -7.88 29.78 -24.88
CA GLU A 112 -8.63 28.58 -25.28
C GLU A 112 -9.39 27.98 -24.08
N LEU A 113 -8.80 28.03 -22.88
CA LEU A 113 -9.46 27.64 -21.63
C LEU A 113 -10.70 28.51 -21.37
N HIS A 114 -10.57 29.84 -21.48
CA HIS A 114 -11.71 30.74 -21.37
C HIS A 114 -12.78 30.47 -22.42
N ARG A 115 -12.37 30.21 -23.67
CA ARG A 115 -13.27 29.83 -24.75
C ARG A 115 -14.01 28.52 -24.47
N ALA A 116 -13.36 27.54 -23.84
CA ALA A 116 -13.97 26.27 -23.45
C ALA A 116 -15.04 26.44 -22.37
N TYR A 117 -14.86 27.40 -21.46
CA TYR A 117 -15.85 27.73 -20.42
C TYR A 117 -17.02 28.60 -20.89
N LEU A 118 -16.98 29.12 -22.13
CA LEU A 118 -18.11 29.89 -22.66
C LEU A 118 -19.34 29.00 -22.87
N VAL A 119 -20.50 29.56 -22.57
CA VAL A 119 -21.80 28.95 -22.86
C VAL A 119 -21.92 28.69 -24.38
N PRO A 120 -22.52 27.58 -24.82
CA PRO A 120 -22.66 27.24 -26.25
C PRO A 120 -23.19 28.38 -27.13
N LYS A 121 -24.18 29.15 -26.64
CA LYS A 121 -24.77 30.32 -27.33
C LYS A 121 -23.77 31.46 -27.59
N LYS A 122 -22.72 31.58 -26.77
CA LYS A 122 -21.63 32.54 -26.98
C LYS A 122 -20.53 32.00 -27.89
N LYS A 123 -20.45 30.67 -28.03
CA LYS A 123 -19.39 29.98 -28.78
C LYS A 123 -19.78 29.72 -30.24
N TYR A 124 -21.06 29.44 -30.50
CA TYR A 124 -21.59 29.11 -31.82
C TYR A 124 -22.82 29.95 -32.13
N SER A 125 -23.05 30.26 -33.41
CA SER A 125 -24.23 30.99 -33.87
C SER A 125 -25.49 30.13 -33.89
N THR A 126 -25.33 28.82 -34.14
CA THR A 126 -26.42 27.84 -34.24
C THR A 126 -26.09 26.60 -33.41
N PRO A 127 -27.12 25.86 -32.91
CA PRO A 127 -26.91 24.62 -32.19
C PRO A 127 -26.20 23.60 -33.08
N GLN A 128 -25.19 22.93 -32.52
CA GLN A 128 -24.40 21.93 -33.26
C GLN A 128 -24.94 20.51 -33.09
N THR A 129 -25.81 20.30 -32.10
CA THR A 129 -26.37 19.00 -31.73
C THR A 129 -27.85 19.16 -31.39
N GLU A 130 -28.64 18.11 -31.60
CA GLU A 130 -30.08 18.09 -31.29
C GLU A 130 -30.35 18.40 -29.81
N SER A 131 -29.50 17.91 -28.90
CA SER A 131 -29.63 18.19 -27.48
C SER A 131 -29.41 19.66 -27.13
N GLN A 132 -28.57 20.38 -27.88
CA GLN A 132 -28.38 21.82 -27.72
C GLN A 132 -29.58 22.62 -28.23
N GLU A 133 -30.32 22.10 -29.23
CA GLU A 133 -31.50 22.78 -29.80
C GLU A 133 -32.58 23.03 -28.73
N ILE A 134 -32.84 22.03 -27.89
CA ILE A 134 -33.88 22.09 -26.84
C ILE A 134 -33.69 23.29 -25.90
N GLY A 135 -32.44 23.61 -25.55
CA GLY A 135 -32.09 24.69 -24.62
C GLY A 135 -31.51 25.94 -25.28
N TRP A 136 -31.51 26.03 -26.61
CA TRP A 136 -30.82 27.08 -27.34
C TRP A 136 -31.41 28.46 -27.08
N GLU A 137 -32.75 28.54 -27.10
CA GLU A 137 -33.50 29.72 -26.71
C GLU A 137 -34.27 29.46 -25.42
N SER A 138 -33.59 29.67 -24.30
CA SER A 138 -34.15 29.49 -22.95
C SER A 138 -34.85 30.73 -22.40
N SER A 139 -34.75 31.89 -23.07
CA SER A 139 -35.50 33.07 -22.64
C SER A 139 -36.99 32.85 -22.90
N PRO A 140 -37.85 32.96 -21.88
CA PRO A 140 -39.28 32.79 -22.09
C PRO A 140 -39.83 33.92 -22.96
N LEU A 141 -40.73 33.60 -23.88
CA LEU A 141 -41.38 34.58 -24.77
C LEU A 141 -42.22 35.60 -23.97
N ILE A 142 -42.72 35.20 -22.82
CA ILE A 142 -43.47 36.04 -21.89
C ILE A 142 -42.59 36.25 -20.66
N PRO A 143 -42.32 37.50 -20.24
CA PRO A 143 -41.53 37.75 -19.04
C PRO A 143 -42.22 37.11 -17.83
N LEU A 144 -41.48 36.25 -17.13
CA LEU A 144 -41.99 35.54 -15.96
C LEU A 144 -42.15 36.54 -14.80
N THR A 145 -43.30 37.22 -14.75
CA THR A 145 -43.61 38.19 -13.71
C THR A 145 -44.15 37.43 -12.50
N HIS A 146 -43.26 37.06 -11.58
CA HIS A 146 -43.60 36.35 -10.35
C HIS A 146 -44.55 37.14 -9.43
N GLN A 147 -44.69 38.46 -9.67
CA GLN A 147 -45.59 39.34 -8.94
C GLN A 147 -47.05 39.23 -9.41
N ASP A 148 -47.30 38.74 -10.62
CA ASP A 148 -48.68 38.60 -11.13
C ASP A 148 -49.33 37.33 -10.57
N GLN A 149 -50.17 37.50 -9.55
CA GLN A 149 -50.90 36.41 -8.91
C GLN A 149 -51.88 35.69 -9.86
N ARG A 150 -52.24 36.29 -11.01
CA ARG A 150 -53.12 35.65 -11.99
C ARG A 150 -52.45 34.49 -12.73
N PHE A 151 -51.13 34.52 -12.85
CA PHE A 151 -50.36 33.51 -13.60
C PHE A 151 -49.36 32.75 -12.72
N HIS A 152 -49.09 33.22 -11.50
CA HIS A 152 -48.08 32.63 -10.62
C HIS A 152 -48.69 31.89 -9.41
N PHE A 153 -49.13 30.64 -9.63
CA PHE A 153 -49.70 29.76 -8.60
C PHE A 153 -48.65 28.82 -7.98
N HIS A 154 -47.63 29.38 -7.32
CA HIS A 154 -46.68 28.53 -6.59
C HIS A 154 -47.31 27.96 -5.32
N ARG A 155 -46.90 26.76 -4.92
CA ARG A 155 -47.33 26.18 -3.64
C ARG A 155 -46.59 26.91 -2.52
N ALA A 156 -47.33 27.64 -1.69
CA ALA A 156 -46.79 28.25 -0.49
C ALA A 156 -46.93 27.28 0.70
N THR A 157 -45.90 27.21 1.54
CA THR A 157 -46.01 26.49 2.81
C THR A 157 -46.60 27.41 3.85
N THR A 158 -47.65 26.95 4.53
CA THR A 158 -48.22 27.61 5.72
C THR A 158 -47.70 26.93 6.97
N ASP A 159 -47.81 27.60 8.12
CA ASP A 159 -47.38 27.05 9.40
C ASP A 159 -48.06 25.70 9.70
N ILE A 160 -49.35 25.56 9.37
CA ILE A 160 -50.11 24.31 9.49
C ILE A 160 -49.44 23.20 8.68
N THR A 161 -49.16 23.43 7.40
CA THR A 161 -48.51 22.43 6.53
C THR A 161 -47.10 22.10 7.01
N ARG A 162 -46.37 23.08 7.55
CA ARG A 162 -45.02 22.89 8.10
C ARG A 162 -45.06 22.00 9.34
N HIS A 163 -45.95 22.28 10.30
CA HIS A 163 -46.10 21.49 11.52
C HIS A 163 -46.62 20.08 11.23
N ALA A 164 -47.55 19.92 10.28
CA ALA A 164 -48.04 18.62 9.86
C ALA A 164 -46.93 17.74 9.25
N GLU A 165 -46.04 18.31 8.43
CA GLU A 165 -44.87 17.62 7.90
C GLU A 165 -43.89 17.19 9.00
N TYR A 166 -43.63 18.06 9.99
CA TYR A 166 -42.80 17.71 11.15
C TYR A 166 -43.38 16.55 11.96
N ALA A 167 -44.68 16.61 12.27
CA ALA A 167 -45.36 15.55 13.01
C ALA A 167 -45.30 14.20 12.27
N ARG A 168 -45.49 14.21 10.94
CA ARG A 168 -45.39 13.02 10.09
C ARG A 168 -43.98 12.44 10.05
N LYS A 169 -42.93 13.28 10.03
CA LYS A 169 -41.54 12.81 10.05
C LYS A 169 -41.15 12.18 11.38
N MET A 170 -41.68 12.68 12.50
CA MET A 170 -41.40 12.16 13.85
C MET A 170 -42.16 10.88 14.18
N ALA A 171 -43.24 10.58 13.46
CA ALA A 171 -44.03 9.36 13.64
C ALA A 171 -43.45 8.12 12.93
N LYS A 172 -42.28 8.24 12.30
CA LYS A 172 -41.58 7.18 11.57
C LYS A 172 -40.29 6.82 12.29
#